data_AF-A0A2V8XPI6-F1
#
_entry.id   AF-A0A2V8XPI6-F1
#
_cell.length_a   1.000
_cell.length_b   1.000
_cell.length_c   1.000
_cell.angle_alpha   90.00
_cell.angle_beta   90.00
_cell.angle_gamma   90.00
#
_symmetry.space_group_name_H-M   'P 1'
#
loop_
_entity.id
_entity.type
_entity.pdbx_description
1 polymer ?
#
loop_
_entity_poly.entity_id
_entity_poly.type
_entity_poly.pdbx_seq_one_letter_code
_entity_poly.pdbx_strand_id
1 'polypeptide(L)'
;MIVCRCDHASTRAYKGLPDIDYPFHDKIIVVTNCGRLCLGRKKINFSTVFAGQAVGIKEVHDDIWLVSFMDYDLGYFDLETRVLEPLKNPFGPKVLPM
;
A
#
# COMPACT_ATOMS: atom_id res chain seq x y z
N MET A 1 9.94 -1.73 33.95
CA MET A 1 8.65 -2.31 33.55
C MET A 1 7.85 -1.16 32.94
N ILE A 2 7.99 -0.96 31.62
CA ILE A 2 7.32 0.14 30.91
C ILE A 2 5.89 -0.30 30.68
N VAL A 3 4.95 0.43 31.29
CA VAL A 3 3.53 0.20 31.16
C VAL A 3 3.11 0.71 29.79
N CYS A 4 2.99 -0.17 28.80
CA CYS A 4 2.20 0.13 27.60
C CYS A 4 0.75 0.31 28.07
N ARG A 5 0.33 1.56 28.27
CA ARG A 5 -1.10 1.88 28.33
C ARG A 5 -1.67 1.63 26.94
N CYS A 6 -2.15 0.42 26.71
CA CYS A 6 -2.92 0.12 25.51
C CYS A 6 -4.23 0.92 25.56
N ASP A 7 -4.43 1.74 24.53
CA ASP A 7 -5.70 2.33 24.14
C ASP A 7 -6.87 1.35 24.27
N HIS A 8 -8.02 1.88 24.65
CA HIS A 8 -9.27 1.14 24.76
C HIS A 8 -9.59 0.42 23.44
N ALA A 9 -10.06 -0.83 23.50
CA ALA A 9 -10.50 -1.53 22.29
C ALA A 9 -11.63 -0.74 21.62
N SER A 10 -11.46 -0.42 20.34
CA SER A 10 -12.47 0.32 19.57
C SER A 10 -13.78 -0.46 19.55
N THR A 11 -14.88 0.20 19.93
CA THR A 11 -16.24 -0.38 19.85
C THR A 11 -16.76 -0.47 18.42
N ARG A 12 -16.09 0.14 17.45
CA ARG A 12 -16.47 0.05 16.03
C ARG A 12 -16.11 -1.31 15.46
N ALA A 13 -17.12 -2.09 15.09
CA ALA A 13 -16.94 -3.31 14.32
C ALA A 13 -16.28 -3.00 12.96
N TYR A 14 -15.17 -3.67 12.67
CA TYR A 14 -14.53 -3.58 11.37
C TYR A 14 -15.38 -4.32 10.33
N LYS A 15 -15.91 -3.58 9.34
CA LYS A 15 -16.82 -4.10 8.32
C LYS A 15 -16.12 -4.74 7.12
N GLY A 16 -14.79 -4.89 7.19
CA GLY A 16 -13.97 -5.26 6.03
C GLY A 16 -13.61 -4.05 5.18
N LEU A 17 -12.84 -4.30 4.12
CA LEU A 17 -12.58 -3.33 3.07
C LEU A 17 -13.76 -3.31 2.09
N PRO A 18 -14.18 -2.12 1.60
CA PRO A 18 -15.13 -2.03 0.51
C PRO A 18 -14.55 -2.68 -0.75
N ASP A 19 -15.40 -2.96 -1.75
CA ASP A 19 -14.93 -3.35 -3.08
C ASP A 19 -14.19 -2.14 -3.68
N ILE A 20 -12.89 -2.30 -3.94
CA ILE A 20 -12.01 -1.22 -4.43
C ILE A 20 -11.79 -1.43 -5.93
N ASP A 21 -12.32 -0.50 -6.72
CA ASP A 21 -12.07 -0.42 -8.16
C ASP A 21 -11.06 0.71 -8.46
N TYR A 22 -10.09 0.42 -9.32
CA TYR A 22 -8.96 1.30 -9.63
C TYR A 22 -8.99 1.73 -11.11
N PRO A 23 -9.99 2.52 -11.56
CA PRO A 23 -10.21 2.80 -12.98
C PRO A 23 -9.12 3.66 -13.64
N PHE A 24 -8.28 4.35 -12.84
CA PHE A 24 -7.17 5.18 -13.31
C PHE A 24 -5.80 4.50 -13.20
N HIS A 25 -5.76 3.23 -12.78
CA HIS A 25 -4.53 2.46 -12.71
C HIS A 25 -4.40 1.53 -13.91
N ASP A 26 -3.18 1.36 -14.40
CA ASP A 26 -2.91 0.49 -15.55
C ASP A 26 -3.17 -0.98 -15.21
N LYS A 27 -2.82 -1.39 -13.98
CA LYS A 27 -2.98 -2.77 -13.53
C LYS A 27 -3.35 -2.84 -12.05
N ILE A 28 -4.12 -3.87 -11.73
CA ILE A 28 -4.45 -4.24 -10.36
C ILE A 28 -3.72 -5.54 -10.04
N ILE A 29 -2.96 -5.57 -8.96
CA ILE A 29 -2.21 -6.75 -8.52
C ILE A 29 -2.63 -7.11 -7.11
N VAL A 30 -2.90 -8.39 -6.89
CA VAL A 30 -3.12 -8.93 -5.55
C VAL A 30 -1.77 -9.21 -4.89
N VAL A 31 -1.54 -8.63 -3.72
CA VAL A 31 -0.31 -8.88 -2.97
C VAL A 31 -0.31 -10.32 -2.47
N THR A 32 0.78 -11.02 -2.71
CA THR A 32 0.94 -12.40 -2.22
C THR A 32 1.03 -12.44 -0.69
N ASN A 33 0.74 -13.60 -0.08
CA ASN A 33 0.86 -13.80 1.37
C ASN A 33 2.25 -13.46 1.94
N CYS A 34 3.30 -13.54 1.12
CA CYS A 34 4.66 -13.19 1.54
C CYS A 34 4.99 -11.69 1.45
N GLY A 35 4.00 -10.83 1.14
CA GLY A 35 4.19 -9.38 1.05
C GLY A 35 4.97 -8.93 -0.19
N ARG A 36 4.89 -9.70 -1.27
CA ARG A 36 5.57 -9.40 -2.54
C ARG A 36 4.56 -9.17 -3.65
N LEU A 37 4.86 -8.21 -4.52
CA LEU A 37 4.14 -7.98 -5.76
C LEU A 37 4.78 -8.81 -6.87
N CYS A 38 3.96 -9.61 -7.55
CA CYS A 38 4.41 -10.45 -8.65
C CYS A 38 3.95 -9.83 -9.97
N LEU A 39 4.87 -9.27 -10.74
CA LEU A 39 4.63 -8.73 -12.08
C LEU A 39 5.32 -9.64 -13.11
N GLY A 40 4.59 -10.61 -13.64
CA GLY A 40 5.13 -11.64 -14.53
C GLY A 40 6.20 -12.49 -13.82
N ARG A 41 7.47 -12.37 -14.25
CA ARG A 41 8.62 -13.06 -13.64
C ARG A 41 9.38 -12.22 -12.61
N LYS A 42 9.04 -10.93 -12.47
CA LYS A 42 9.67 -10.01 -11.51
C LYS A 42 8.90 -10.07 -10.17
N LYS A 43 9.64 -10.17 -9.06
CA LYS A 43 9.09 -10.14 -7.69
C LYS A 43 9.64 -8.92 -6.98
N ILE A 44 8.75 -8.04 -6.53
CA ILE A 44 9.09 -6.78 -5.88
C ILE A 44 8.81 -6.91 -4.37
N ASN A 45 9.73 -6.43 -3.55
CA ASN A 45 9.55 -6.42 -2.10
C ASN A 45 8.61 -5.26 -1.72
N PHE A 46 7.53 -5.59 -1.01
CA PHE A 46 6.52 -4.62 -0.61
C PHE A 46 6.29 -4.68 0.89
N SER A 47 5.15 -5.19 1.35
CA SER A 47 4.87 -5.40 2.77
C SER A 47 3.84 -6.51 2.96
N THR A 48 4.00 -7.28 4.04
CA THR A 48 3.07 -8.34 4.44
C THR A 48 1.74 -7.80 4.95
N VAL A 49 1.68 -6.53 5.35
CA VAL A 49 0.46 -5.88 5.84
C VAL A 49 -0.65 -5.85 4.78
N PHE A 50 -0.26 -5.83 3.51
CA PHE A 50 -1.19 -5.81 2.38
C PHE A 50 -1.45 -7.20 1.80
N ALA A 51 -0.99 -8.28 2.43
CA ALA A 51 -1.20 -9.65 1.96
C ALA A 51 -2.69 -9.94 1.67
N GLY A 52 -2.97 -10.43 0.46
CA GLY A 52 -4.33 -10.74 0.01
C GLY A 52 -5.15 -9.53 -0.43
N GLN A 53 -4.59 -8.32 -0.39
CA GLN A 53 -5.27 -7.11 -0.85
C GLN A 53 -4.94 -6.79 -2.31
N ALA A 54 -5.89 -6.18 -3.01
CA ALA A 54 -5.69 -5.64 -4.35
C ALA A 54 -5.09 -4.23 -4.26
N VAL A 55 -3.93 -4.05 -4.88
CA VAL A 55 -3.25 -2.75 -5.02
C VAL A 55 -3.29 -2.31 -6.48
N GLY A 56 -3.50 -1.01 -6.70
CA GLY A 56 -3.37 -0.39 -8.00
C GLY A 56 -1.91 -0.07 -8.27
N ILE A 57 -1.43 -0.39 -9.47
CA ILE A 57 -0.13 0.08 -9.95
C ILE A 57 -0.29 0.91 -11.22
N LYS A 58 0.49 1.97 -11.32
CA LYS A 58 0.48 2.89 -12.46
C LYS A 58 1.89 3.07 -12.99
N GLU A 59 2.07 2.91 -14.29
CA GLU A 59 3.37 3.15 -14.92
C GLU A 59 3.58 4.66 -15.06
N VAL A 60 4.64 5.19 -14.44
CA VAL A 60 4.93 6.64 -14.49
C VAL A 60 6.09 6.92 -15.44
N HIS A 61 7.08 6.03 -15.47
CA HIS A 61 8.23 6.07 -16.37
C HIS A 61 8.70 4.65 -16.73
N ASP A 62 9.63 4.54 -17.68
CA ASP A 62 10.24 3.26 -18.06
C ASP A 62 10.79 2.53 -16.82
N ASP A 63 10.27 1.33 -16.56
CA ASP A 63 10.57 0.48 -15.40
C ASP A 63 10.24 1.07 -14.00
N ILE A 64 9.65 2.28 -13.91
CA ILE A 64 9.23 2.92 -12.66
C ILE A 64 7.71 2.97 -12.53
N TRP A 65 7.22 2.37 -11.46
CA TRP A 65 5.80 2.16 -11.19
C TRP A 65 5.40 2.79 -9.87
N LEU A 66 4.27 3.49 -9.85
CA LEU A 66 3.62 3.97 -8.64
C LEU A 66 2.69 2.88 -8.08
N VAL A 67 2.75 2.65 -6.78
CA VAL A 67 1.80 1.80 -6.04
C VAL A 67 0.85 2.68 -5.28
N SER A 68 -0.43 2.47 -5.51
CA SER A 68 -1.51 3.12 -4.77
C SER A 68 -2.43 2.07 -4.17
N PHE A 69 -2.90 2.36 -2.97
CA PHE A 69 -3.88 1.54 -2.27
C PHE A 69 -5.02 2.44 -1.79
N MET A 70 -6.24 2.15 -2.25
CA MET A 70 -7.38 3.05 -2.18
C MET A 70 -7.01 4.43 -2.75
N ASP A 71 -7.29 5.50 -2.01
CA ASP A 71 -6.98 6.89 -2.39
C ASP A 71 -5.58 7.33 -1.96
N TYR A 72 -4.70 6.39 -1.57
CA TYR A 72 -3.37 6.69 -1.05
C TYR A 72 -2.26 6.16 -1.93
N ASP A 73 -1.39 7.06 -2.36
CA ASP A 73 -0.13 6.74 -3.01
C ASP A 73 0.90 6.31 -1.95
N LEU A 74 1.39 5.08 -2.06
CA LEU A 74 2.26 4.47 -1.06
C LEU A 74 3.73 4.68 -1.39
N GLY A 75 4.10 4.49 -2.65
CA GLY A 75 5.50 4.44 -3.04
C GLY A 75 5.69 4.25 -4.53
N TYR A 76 6.89 4.56 -5.00
CA TYR A 76 7.36 4.12 -6.30
C TYR A 76 8.14 2.82 -6.14
N PHE A 77 8.12 1.95 -7.12
CA PHE A 77 9.09 0.87 -7.22
C PHE A 77 9.69 0.84 -8.61
N ASP A 78 10.95 0.48 -8.65
CA ASP A 78 11.69 0.27 -9.87
C ASP A 78 11.86 -1.24 -10.12
N LEU A 79 11.71 -1.67 -11.36
CA LEU A 79 11.76 -3.09 -11.74
C LEU A 79 13.18 -3.67 -11.75
N GLU A 80 14.24 -2.86 -11.82
CA GLU A 80 15.63 -3.27 -11.67
C GLU A 80 15.98 -3.47 -10.19
N THR A 81 15.68 -2.48 -9.34
CA THR A 81 16.04 -2.51 -7.91
C THR A 81 15.13 -3.44 -7.10
N ARG A 82 13.88 -3.63 -7.53
CA ARG A 82 12.85 -4.47 -6.88
C ARG A 82 12.54 -4.06 -5.44
N VAL A 83 12.79 -2.80 -5.11
CA VAL A 83 12.52 -2.19 -3.81
C VAL A 83 11.52 -1.06 -4.01
N LEU A 84 10.59 -0.93 -3.05
CA LEU A 84 9.68 0.19 -3.00
C LEU A 84 10.33 1.37 -2.27
N GLU A 85 10.38 2.52 -2.92
CA GLU A 85 10.69 3.81 -2.34
C GLU A 85 9.40 4.47 -1.82
N PRO A 86 9.24 4.62 -0.50
CA PRO A 86 8.02 5.16 0.07
C PRO A 86 7.87 6.66 -0.22
N LEU A 87 6.65 7.09 -0.54
CA LEU A 87 6.32 8.52 -0.62
C LEU A 87 6.24 9.16 0.79
N LYS A 88 6.08 10.49 0.81
CA LYS A 88 5.76 11.23 2.03
C LYS A 88 4.54 10.61 2.72
N ASN A 89 4.66 10.33 4.01
CA ASN A 89 3.65 9.60 4.79
C ASN A 89 2.23 10.15 4.56
N PRO A 90 1.35 9.40 3.85
CA PRO A 90 0.00 9.86 3.57
C PRO A 90 -0.90 9.85 4.82
N PHE A 91 -0.51 9.10 5.86
CA PHE A 91 -1.19 9.01 7.15
C PHE A 91 -0.61 9.98 8.20
N GLY A 92 0.28 10.89 7.80
CA GLY A 92 0.75 11.94 8.69
C GLY A 92 -0.41 12.82 9.18
N PRO A 93 -0.29 13.46 10.36
CA PRO A 93 -1.33 14.35 10.85
C PRO A 93 -1.57 15.46 9.81
N LYS A 94 -2.71 15.41 9.11
CA LYS A 94 -3.26 16.55 8.38
C LYS A 94 -3.74 17.55 9.43
N VAL A 95 -2.81 18.33 9.97
CA VAL A 95 -3.18 19.48 10.78
C VAL A 95 -3.89 20.46 9.86
N LEU A 96 -5.21 20.60 10.02
CA LEU A 96 -5.92 21.71 9.45
C LEU A 96 -5.45 22.97 10.19
N PRO A 97 -5.03 24.05 9.49
CA PRO A 97 -4.80 25.31 10.15
C PRO A 97 -6.11 25.73 10.83
N MET A 98 -6.03 26.08 12.12
CA MET A 98 -7.13 26.70 12.87
C MET A 98 -7.49 28.05 12.27
#